data_AF-A0A2S7Z849-F1
#
_entry.id   AF-A0A2S7Z849-F1
#
_cell.length_a   1.000
_cell.length_b   1.000
_cell.length_c   1.000
_cell.angle_alpha   90.00
_cell.angle_beta   90.00
_cell.angle_gamma   90.00
#
_symmetry.space_group_name_H-M   'P 1'
#
loop_
_entity.id
_entity.type
_entity.pdbx_description
1 polymer ?
#
loop_
_entity_poly.entity_id
_entity_poly.type
_entity_poly.pdbx_seq_one_letter_code
_entity_poly.pdbx_strand_id
1 'polypeptide(L)'
;MNYMLRFVNTVDERLHRCSQWVVSHLKLGHVQQDLKRSREGGFTLVELMVVVAVIAILAAIAMPQFMSAADKAKAAKETADIQIIKNATQLYMIDKNIETPPTVESLYKEGYLTEHVKTSKGKEYTISYEQVSGNTGKSVVVTAPNTP
;
A
#
# COMPACT_ATOMS: atom_id res chain seq x y z
N MET A 1 10.02 71.92 52.84
CA MET A 1 9.90 71.64 51.40
C MET A 1 11.10 70.88 50.79
N ASN A 2 11.95 70.18 51.57
CA ASN A 2 13.16 69.50 51.04
C ASN A 2 13.11 67.96 51.06
N TYR A 3 12.09 67.35 51.68
CA TYR A 3 11.95 65.88 51.71
C TYR A 3 11.26 65.33 50.46
N MET A 4 10.34 66.08 49.86
CA MET A 4 9.58 65.66 48.68
C MET A 4 10.44 65.63 47.39
N LEU A 5 11.38 66.57 47.26
CA LEU A 5 12.34 66.61 46.14
C LEU A 5 13.39 65.48 46.19
N ARG A 6 13.73 64.95 47.38
CA ARG A 6 14.60 63.77 47.47
C ARG A 6 13.87 62.48 47.06
N PHE A 7 12.57 62.36 47.34
CA PHE A 7 11.81 61.17 46.98
C PHE A 7 11.62 61.02 45.46
N VAL A 8 11.31 62.12 44.76
CA VAL A 8 11.13 62.11 43.29
C VAL A 8 12.42 61.75 42.55
N ASN A 9 13.57 62.29 42.98
CA ASN A 9 14.87 61.94 42.38
C ASN A 9 15.27 60.46 42.61
N THR A 10 14.79 59.83 43.70
CA THR A 10 15.11 58.42 43.99
C THR A 10 14.22 57.45 43.18
N VAL A 11 13.01 57.86 42.81
CA VAL A 11 12.10 57.05 41.97
C VAL A 11 12.54 57.07 40.50
N ASP A 12 13.05 58.20 40.02
CA ASP A 12 13.52 58.37 38.64
C ASP A 12 14.71 57.43 38.30
N GLU A 13 15.70 57.32 39.20
CA GLU A 13 16.83 56.40 39.00
C GLU A 13 16.42 54.92 38.93
N ARG A 14 15.35 54.53 39.63
CA ARG A 14 14.84 53.14 39.60
C ARG A 14 14.00 52.88 38.35
N LEU A 15 13.35 53.89 37.80
CA LEU A 15 12.55 53.77 36.58
C LEU A 15 13.45 53.61 35.33
N HIS A 16 14.58 54.32 35.27
CA HIS A 16 15.51 54.23 34.14
C HIS A 16 16.22 52.86 34.07
N ARG A 17 16.59 52.29 35.22
CA ARG A 17 17.17 50.92 35.27
C ARG A 17 16.15 49.82 34.94
N CYS A 18 14.88 50.05 35.26
CA CYS A 18 13.80 49.11 34.92
C CYS A 18 13.52 49.10 33.39
N SER A 19 13.53 50.28 32.75
CA SER A 19 13.38 50.39 31.29
C SER A 19 14.48 49.67 30.52
N GLN A 20 15.76 49.85 30.90
CA GLN A 20 16.87 49.14 30.26
C GLN A 20 16.82 47.62 30.49
N TRP A 21 16.36 47.15 31.66
CA TRP A 21 16.21 45.73 31.95
C TRP A 21 15.08 45.08 31.12
N VAL A 22 13.94 45.77 30.97
CA VAL A 22 12.81 45.29 30.16
C VAL A 22 13.17 45.25 28.66
N VAL A 23 13.84 46.28 28.15
CA VAL A 23 14.26 46.33 26.74
C VAL A 23 15.33 45.27 26.43
N SER A 24 16.23 44.96 27.36
CA SER A 24 17.24 43.91 27.18
C SER A 24 16.68 42.48 27.27
N HIS A 25 15.56 42.27 27.96
CA HIS A 25 15.00 40.94 28.18
C HIS A 25 13.91 40.56 27.16
N LEU A 26 13.30 41.56 26.52
CA LEU A 26 12.36 41.36 25.43
C LEU A 26 13.12 41.22 24.10
N LYS A 27 13.58 39.99 23.80
CA LYS A 27 14.18 39.62 22.51
C LYS A 27 13.17 39.79 21.36
N LEU A 28 12.92 41.02 20.92
CA LEU A 28 12.19 41.34 19.69
C LEU A 28 13.16 41.92 18.66
N GLY A 29 14.29 41.24 18.48
CA GLY A 29 15.40 41.72 17.65
C GLY A 29 15.73 40.88 16.42
N HIS A 30 14.97 39.84 16.06
CA HIS A 30 15.29 38.99 14.91
C HIS A 30 14.05 38.52 14.12
N VAL A 31 13.23 39.43 13.60
CA VAL A 31 12.13 39.07 12.66
C VAL A 31 12.20 39.88 11.36
N GLN A 32 13.34 40.51 11.05
CA GLN A 32 13.47 41.38 9.87
C GLN A 32 14.79 41.16 9.11
N GLN A 33 15.19 39.91 8.85
CA GLN A 33 16.34 39.63 7.99
C GLN A 33 16.17 38.51 6.93
N ASP A 34 14.98 37.94 6.75
CA ASP A 34 14.77 36.89 5.72
C ASP A 34 14.20 37.40 4.38
N LEU A 35 14.46 38.66 4.03
CA LEU A 35 14.16 39.19 2.68
C LEU A 35 15.40 39.41 1.81
N LYS A 36 16.54 38.83 2.21
CA LYS A 36 17.81 38.95 1.47
C LYS A 36 18.12 37.66 0.70
N ARG A 37 17.54 37.60 -0.51
CA ARG A 37 18.14 36.96 -1.69
C ARG A 37 18.32 35.44 -1.63
N SER A 38 17.23 34.71 -1.79
CA SER A 38 17.25 33.47 -2.57
C SER A 38 16.70 33.78 -3.97
N ARG A 39 17.59 33.94 -4.96
CA ARG A 39 17.25 33.63 -6.37
C ARG A 39 17.24 32.10 -6.53
N GLU A 40 16.56 31.41 -5.61
CA GLU A 40 16.29 30.00 -5.75
C GLU A 40 15.15 29.92 -6.77
N GLY A 41 15.47 29.40 -7.95
CA GLY A 41 14.50 29.22 -9.03
C GLY A 41 13.36 28.36 -8.52
N GLY A 42 12.24 29.00 -8.18
CA GLY A 42 11.06 28.33 -7.68
C GLY A 42 10.37 27.55 -8.79
N PHE A 43 9.99 26.31 -8.47
CA PHE A 43 9.13 25.44 -9.27
C PHE A 43 7.91 26.24 -9.73
N THR A 44 7.76 26.47 -11.02
CA THR A 44 6.61 27.23 -11.50
C THR A 44 5.36 26.36 -11.47
N LEU A 45 4.19 26.93 -11.18
CA LEU A 45 2.91 26.19 -11.28
C LEU A 45 2.68 25.64 -12.70
N VAL A 46 3.19 26.35 -13.72
CA VAL A 46 3.14 25.94 -15.13
C VAL A 46 3.98 24.69 -15.37
N GLU A 47 5.18 24.61 -14.78
CA GLU A 47 6.07 23.46 -14.87
C GLU A 47 5.43 22.22 -14.25
N LEU A 48 4.75 22.36 -13.10
CA LEU A 48 3.98 21.26 -12.51
C LEU A 48 2.79 20.84 -13.39
N MET A 49 2.07 21.80 -13.97
CA MET A 49 0.90 21.53 -14.80
C MET A 49 1.24 20.72 -16.06
N VAL A 50 2.33 21.07 -16.74
CA VAL A 50 2.76 20.32 -17.94
C VAL A 50 3.17 18.89 -17.56
N VAL A 51 3.83 18.71 -16.41
CA VAL A 51 4.25 17.38 -15.95
C VAL A 51 3.04 16.48 -15.67
N VAL A 52 2.03 16.95 -14.93
CA VAL A 52 0.84 16.14 -14.66
C VAL A 52 0.02 15.88 -15.94
N ALA A 53 0.01 16.80 -16.89
CA ALA A 53 -0.63 16.60 -18.20
C ALA A 53 0.03 15.46 -18.99
N VAL A 54 1.38 15.42 -19.02
CA VAL A 54 2.11 14.32 -19.69
C VAL A 54 1.90 13.00 -18.97
N ILE A 55 1.95 12.98 -17.63
CA ILE A 55 1.69 11.77 -16.83
C ILE A 55 0.27 11.24 -17.09
N ALA A 56 -0.74 12.11 -17.21
CA ALA A 56 -2.11 11.71 -17.49
C ALA A 56 -2.24 11.01 -18.87
N ILE A 57 -1.56 11.52 -19.91
CA ILE A 57 -1.56 10.90 -21.24
C ILE A 57 -0.89 9.52 -21.20
N LEU A 58 0.27 9.41 -20.54
CA LEU A 58 0.97 8.14 -20.39
C LEU A 58 0.15 7.12 -19.59
N ALA A 59 -0.46 7.56 -18.49
CA ALA A 59 -1.32 6.72 -17.65
C ALA A 59 -2.55 6.22 -18.41
N ALA A 60 -3.17 7.05 -19.27
CA ALA A 60 -4.32 6.65 -20.08
C ALA A 60 -3.99 5.50 -21.04
N ILE A 61 -2.77 5.44 -21.58
CA ILE A 61 -2.32 4.35 -22.46
C ILE A 61 -1.87 3.13 -21.63
N ALA A 62 -1.15 3.36 -20.53
CA ALA A 62 -0.57 2.29 -19.72
C ALA A 62 -1.62 1.51 -18.89
N MET A 63 -2.62 2.19 -18.33
CA MET A 63 -3.66 1.58 -17.49
C MET A 63 -4.41 0.41 -18.17
N PRO A 64 -4.99 0.55 -19.37
CA PRO A 64 -5.72 -0.56 -20.01
C PRO A 64 -4.80 -1.75 -20.33
N GLN A 65 -3.55 -1.49 -20.73
CA GLN A 65 -2.56 -2.55 -20.97
C GLN A 65 -2.23 -3.28 -19.66
N PHE A 66 -2.02 -2.56 -18.56
CA PHE A 66 -1.75 -3.14 -17.25
C PHE A 66 -2.92 -3.99 -16.75
N MET A 67 -4.16 -3.53 -16.93
CA MET A 67 -5.35 -4.30 -16.57
C MET A 67 -5.43 -5.62 -17.35
N SER A 68 -5.23 -5.59 -18.67
CA SER A 68 -5.22 -6.80 -19.49
C SER A 68 -4.09 -7.76 -19.10
N ALA A 69 -2.90 -7.24 -18.81
CA ALA A 69 -1.78 -8.05 -18.34
C ALA A 69 -2.06 -8.70 -16.98
N ALA A 70 -2.67 -7.95 -16.04
CA ALA A 70 -3.08 -8.46 -14.74
C ALA A 70 -4.13 -9.58 -14.88
N ASP A 71 -5.10 -9.44 -15.78
CA ASP A 71 -6.12 -10.47 -16.00
C ASP A 71 -5.55 -11.71 -16.67
N LYS A 72 -4.60 -11.56 -17.62
CA LYS A 72 -3.85 -12.70 -18.18
C LYS A 72 -3.02 -13.41 -17.11
N ALA A 73 -2.37 -12.67 -16.21
CA ALA A 73 -1.60 -13.25 -15.12
C ALA A 73 -2.49 -14.03 -14.14
N LYS A 74 -3.70 -13.53 -13.84
CA LYS A 74 -4.69 -14.26 -13.03
C LYS A 74 -5.11 -15.56 -13.71
N ALA A 75 -5.45 -15.53 -15.00
CA ALA A 75 -5.83 -16.73 -15.75
C ALA A 75 -4.69 -17.77 -15.82
N ALA A 76 -3.45 -17.32 -16.03
CA ALA A 76 -2.28 -18.17 -16.01
C ALA A 76 -2.05 -18.80 -14.62
N LYS A 77 -2.21 -18.01 -13.54
CA LYS A 77 -2.14 -18.50 -12.17
C LYS A 77 -3.22 -19.56 -11.90
N GLU A 78 -4.46 -19.30 -12.27
CA GLU A 78 -5.57 -20.26 -12.10
C GLU A 78 -5.30 -21.59 -12.82
N THR A 79 -4.73 -21.52 -14.03
CA THR A 79 -4.36 -22.71 -14.79
C THR A 79 -3.25 -23.51 -14.08
N ALA A 80 -2.23 -22.83 -13.55
CA ALA A 80 -1.15 -23.46 -12.80
C ALA A 80 -1.65 -24.08 -11.49
N ASP A 81 -2.49 -23.36 -10.74
CA ASP A 81 -3.11 -23.81 -9.50
C ASP A 81 -3.94 -25.09 -9.72
N ILE A 82 -4.74 -25.11 -10.79
CA ILE A 82 -5.50 -26.30 -11.20
C ILE A 82 -4.58 -27.50 -11.46
N GLN A 83 -3.46 -27.32 -12.16
CA GLN A 83 -2.51 -28.41 -12.44
C GLN A 83 -1.85 -28.93 -11.16
N ILE A 84 -1.46 -28.04 -10.26
CA ILE A 84 -0.88 -28.39 -8.96
C ILE A 84 -1.87 -29.22 -8.15
N ILE A 85 -3.13 -28.76 -8.04
CA ILE A 85 -4.18 -29.47 -7.30
C ILE A 85 -4.50 -30.83 -7.94
N LYS A 86 -4.58 -30.91 -9.28
CA LYS A 86 -4.80 -32.18 -9.99
C LYS A 86 -3.70 -33.19 -9.68
N ASN A 87 -2.44 -32.78 -9.78
CA ASN A 87 -1.30 -33.65 -9.48
C ASN A 87 -1.30 -34.09 -8.01
N ALA A 88 -1.54 -33.17 -7.08
CA ALA A 88 -1.63 -33.48 -5.65
C ALA A 88 -2.77 -34.46 -5.35
N THR A 89 -3.93 -34.28 -6.00
CA THR A 89 -5.08 -35.19 -5.88
C THR A 89 -4.75 -36.58 -6.39
N GLN A 90 -4.11 -36.68 -7.56
CA GLN A 90 -3.70 -37.96 -8.13
C GLN A 90 -2.68 -38.68 -7.25
N LEU A 91 -1.68 -37.97 -6.74
CA LEU A 91 -0.69 -38.53 -5.81
C LEU A 91 -1.35 -39.07 -4.54
N TYR A 92 -2.26 -38.30 -3.94
CA TYR A 92 -3.00 -38.71 -2.76
C TYR A 92 -3.85 -39.97 -3.00
N MET A 93 -4.54 -40.03 -4.15
CA MET A 93 -5.37 -41.18 -4.50
C MET A 93 -4.53 -42.45 -4.74
N ILE A 94 -3.34 -42.31 -5.34
CA ILE A 94 -2.39 -43.41 -5.54
C ILE A 94 -1.83 -43.89 -4.20
N ASP A 95 -1.37 -42.97 -3.33
CA ASP A 95 -0.77 -43.30 -2.04
C ASP A 95 -1.77 -44.01 -1.11
N LYS A 96 -3.00 -43.50 -1.02
CA LYS A 96 -4.03 -44.07 -0.16
C LYS A 96 -4.87 -45.17 -0.79
N ASN A 97 -4.67 -45.45 -2.07
CA ASN A 97 -5.46 -46.41 -2.85
C ASN A 97 -6.99 -46.16 -2.73
N ILE A 98 -7.39 -44.90 -2.81
CA ILE A 98 -8.81 -44.48 -2.74
C ILE A 98 -9.26 -43.83 -4.06
N GLU A 99 -10.47 -44.18 -4.51
CA GLU A 99 -11.05 -43.62 -5.74
C GLU A 99 -11.92 -42.36 -5.50
N THR A 100 -12.01 -41.89 -4.26
CA THR A 100 -12.77 -40.69 -3.90
C THR A 100 -11.87 -39.46 -3.89
N PRO A 101 -12.36 -38.29 -4.34
CA PRO A 101 -11.54 -37.12 -4.47
C PRO A 101 -11.42 -36.47 -3.08
N PRO A 102 -10.22 -36.27 -2.53
CA PRO A 102 -10.04 -35.45 -1.34
C PRO A 102 -10.55 -34.01 -1.59
N THR A 103 -10.92 -33.34 -0.50
CA THR A 103 -11.11 -31.89 -0.51
C THR A 103 -9.75 -31.20 -0.57
N VAL A 104 -9.67 -29.97 -1.10
CA VAL A 104 -8.43 -29.15 -1.07
C VAL A 104 -7.86 -29.01 0.35
N GLU A 105 -8.73 -28.97 1.35
CA GLU A 105 -8.39 -28.94 2.78
C GLU A 105 -7.65 -30.19 3.26
N SER A 106 -8.06 -31.38 2.82
CA SER A 106 -7.38 -32.62 3.21
C SER A 106 -6.03 -32.77 2.51
N LEU A 107 -5.90 -32.28 1.27
CA LEU A 107 -4.60 -32.25 0.58
C LEU A 107 -3.58 -31.33 1.28
N TYR A 108 -4.04 -30.19 1.81
CA TYR A 108 -3.19 -29.29 2.60
C TYR A 108 -2.77 -29.92 3.93
N LYS A 109 -3.73 -30.45 4.69
CA LYS A 109 -3.46 -31.09 6.00
C LYS A 109 -2.51 -32.27 5.91
N GLU A 110 -2.57 -32.99 4.80
CA GLU A 110 -1.75 -34.18 4.59
C GLU A 110 -0.43 -33.88 3.87
N GLY A 111 -0.12 -32.61 3.61
CA GLY A 111 1.18 -32.16 3.09
C GLY A 111 1.37 -32.36 1.59
N TYR A 112 0.32 -32.73 0.86
CA TYR A 112 0.34 -32.85 -0.61
C TYR A 112 0.25 -31.48 -1.31
N LEU A 113 -0.20 -30.45 -0.60
CA LEU A 113 -0.14 -29.04 -1.03
C LEU A 113 0.68 -28.23 -0.03
N THR A 114 1.69 -27.51 -0.51
CA THR A 114 2.57 -26.65 0.30
C THR A 114 1.90 -25.34 0.74
N GLU A 115 0.80 -24.94 0.11
CA GLU A 115 0.10 -23.70 0.40
C GLU A 115 -1.42 -23.90 0.25
N HIS A 116 -2.22 -23.16 1.03
CA HIS A 116 -3.64 -23.00 0.74
C HIS A 116 -3.80 -22.26 -0.58
N VAL A 117 -3.96 -23.01 -1.66
CA VAL A 117 -4.20 -22.47 -2.98
C VAL A 117 -5.56 -21.79 -2.99
N LYS A 118 -5.57 -20.45 -2.85
CA LYS A 118 -6.77 -19.60 -2.88
C LYS A 118 -6.81 -18.85 -4.21
N THR A 119 -8.00 -18.80 -4.83
CA THR A 119 -8.19 -18.04 -6.06
C THR A 119 -7.97 -16.54 -5.83
N SER A 120 -7.81 -15.78 -6.91
CA SER A 120 -7.61 -14.33 -6.92
C SER A 120 -8.76 -13.51 -6.27
N LYS A 121 -9.87 -14.15 -5.87
CA LYS A 121 -11.01 -13.58 -5.12
C LYS A 121 -11.17 -14.13 -3.68
N GLY A 122 -10.18 -14.85 -3.16
CA GLY A 122 -10.22 -15.41 -1.80
C GLY A 122 -11.19 -16.59 -1.59
N LYS A 123 -11.76 -17.14 -2.67
CA LYS A 123 -12.60 -18.34 -2.66
C LYS A 123 -11.74 -19.60 -2.91
N GLU A 124 -12.16 -20.74 -2.37
CA GLU A 124 -11.47 -22.03 -2.52
C GLU A 124 -11.78 -22.71 -3.86
N TYR A 125 -10.83 -23.49 -4.38
CA TYR A 125 -11.05 -24.32 -5.56
C TYR A 125 -11.87 -25.56 -5.18
N THR A 126 -12.86 -25.90 -5.99
CA THR A 126 -13.66 -27.13 -5.81
C THR A 126 -13.09 -28.23 -6.70
N ILE A 127 -12.83 -29.40 -6.13
CA ILE A 127 -12.41 -30.59 -6.87
C ILE A 127 -13.67 -31.41 -7.15
N SER A 128 -14.01 -31.62 -8.43
CA SER A 128 -15.10 -32.49 -8.88
C SER A 128 -14.58 -33.51 -9.89
N TYR A 129 -15.36 -34.55 -10.18
CA TYR A 129 -15.06 -35.46 -11.28
C TYR A 129 -15.94 -35.14 -12.47
N GLU A 130 -15.34 -35.14 -13.65
CA GLU A 130 -16.08 -35.30 -14.89
C GLU A 130 -15.70 -36.65 -15.50
N GLN A 131 -16.70 -37.44 -15.83
CA GLN A 131 -16.51 -38.68 -16.56
C GLN A 131 -16.11 -38.30 -17.98
N VAL A 132 -14.95 -38.76 -18.44
CA VAL A 132 -14.58 -38.56 -19.85
C VAL A 132 -15.51 -39.43 -20.68
N SER A 133 -16.48 -38.79 -21.34
CA SER A 133 -17.47 -39.47 -22.19
C SER A 133 -16.76 -40.36 -23.21
N GLY A 134 -16.80 -41.68 -22.98
CA GLY A 134 -16.20 -42.70 -23.84
C GLY A 134 -15.08 -43.56 -23.22
N ASN A 135 -14.65 -43.34 -21.96
CA ASN A 135 -13.68 -44.25 -21.31
C ASN A 135 -13.95 -44.36 -19.79
N THR A 136 -13.74 -45.54 -19.18
CA THR A 136 -14.03 -45.83 -17.74
C THR A 136 -13.08 -45.11 -16.76
N GLY A 137 -12.33 -44.10 -17.22
CA GLY A 137 -11.41 -43.32 -16.40
C GLY A 137 -12.06 -42.06 -15.83
N LYS A 138 -12.05 -41.93 -14.50
CA LYS A 138 -12.47 -40.72 -13.79
C LYS A 138 -11.37 -39.65 -13.92
N SER A 139 -11.67 -38.50 -14.52
CA SER A 139 -10.70 -37.39 -14.60
C SER A 139 -10.96 -36.39 -13.48
N VAL A 140 -9.92 -36.03 -12.72
CA VAL A 140 -9.99 -34.99 -11.69
C VAL A 140 -10.18 -33.64 -12.39
N VAL A 141 -11.32 -33.00 -12.17
CA VAL A 141 -11.64 -31.66 -12.64
C VAL A 141 -11.53 -30.71 -11.45
N VAL A 142 -10.68 -29.70 -11.56
CA VAL A 142 -10.56 -28.66 -10.53
C VAL A 142 -11.22 -27.43 -11.10
N THR A 143 -12.32 -27.02 -10.47
CA THR A 143 -13.16 -25.92 -10.91
C THR A 143 -12.89 -24.71 -10.03
N ALA A 144 -12.48 -23.61 -10.65
CA ALA A 144 -12.37 -22.33 -9.96
C ALA A 144 -13.78 -21.82 -9.60
N PRO A 145 -13.98 -21.19 -8.43
CA PRO A 145 -15.29 -20.88 -7.87
C PRO A 145 -16.12 -19.80 -8.60
N ASN A 146 -15.82 -19.48 -9.87
CA ASN A 146 -16.69 -18.69 -10.76
C ASN A 146 -16.47 -19.03 -12.26
N THR A 147 -16.17 -20.27 -12.64
CA THR A 147 -16.42 -20.69 -14.02
C THR A 147 -17.94 -20.68 -14.27
N PRO A 148 -18.46 -20.06 -15.34
CA PRO A 148 -19.83 -20.29 -15.76
C PRO A 148 -20.08 -21.76 -16.07
#